data_AF-A0A094E751-F1
#
_entry.id   AF-A0A094E751-F1
#
_cell.length_a   1.000
_cell.length_b   1.000
_cell.length_c   1.000
_cell.angle_alpha   90.00
_cell.angle_beta   90.00
_cell.angle_gamma   90.00
#
_symmetry.space_group_name_H-M   'P 1'
#
loop_
_entity.id
_entity.type
_entity.pdbx_description
1 polymer ?
#
loop_
_entity_poly.entity_id
_entity_poly.type
_entity_poly.pdbx_seq_one_letter_code
_entity_poly.pdbx_strand_id
1 'polypeptide(L)'
;MPSYVVTGASKGLGYAFVKQLASDPANTVVGIVRDIVATEKKLKEDGIKNVKVYKADITDLPALKTAAADIQATVGGIDYLIANAAFVSGVTSLRNLSDFTESPEVLHKDLMDSFSINVVGLVNTVNAFIGGVRKGQIKKVIAITSGMGDIGFVNELELDIAPSYAISKAGVNMALAKYSAIYKQEGILFLGICPGSVNTDALNASNLDEEDLKRLQVVGAKTIAYSPHFKGPASAEDAAKRVLAIVEKSKLEDGKAGTAVSQTGVRLRPARAQDLPDIAGLIAQAMLEDELYTWLCPGRYEHYADFRNAFLRRLKKRFVTVGYVMVVAVEHSGDGEKIRGYSVWERLGAGADAEQWQRKNNGWWHALERTLLDIEDRYLSLVSPDRSVDSSSLQHYRKTTAVATFPFPAFPELWYLGQLAVDPAHQRRGIGRQLVEWGLQQAQREHVCVGLEAGSKGAGLYEKIGFQLVNTKELTTGVIIRAMLYTISVPMAAS
;
A
#
# COMPACT_ATOMS: atom_id res chain seq x y z
N MET A 1 -3.94 -20.55 25.04
CA MET A 1 -2.53 -20.41 24.62
C MET A 1 -2.51 -20.53 23.12
N PRO A 2 -2.14 -19.49 22.37
CA PRO A 2 -2.16 -19.56 20.92
C PRO A 2 -1.03 -20.45 20.41
N SER A 3 -1.31 -21.27 19.40
CA SER A 3 -0.32 -22.15 18.76
C SER A 3 0.08 -21.64 17.37
N TYR A 4 1.38 -21.62 17.11
CA TYR A 4 1.98 -21.13 15.87
C TYR A 4 2.82 -22.22 15.22
N VAL A 5 2.59 -22.46 13.94
CA VAL A 5 3.45 -23.30 13.10
C VAL A 5 4.06 -22.42 12.02
N VAL A 6 5.39 -22.35 11.95
CA VAL A 6 6.13 -21.51 10.99
C VAL A 6 6.98 -22.40 10.08
N THR A 7 6.80 -22.28 8.76
CA THR A 7 7.66 -22.98 7.79
C THR A 7 8.90 -22.17 7.42
N GLY A 8 10.02 -22.85 7.14
CA GLY A 8 11.27 -22.18 6.83
C GLY A 8 11.86 -21.46 8.04
N ALA A 9 11.71 -22.07 9.23
CA ALA A 9 12.00 -21.46 10.52
C ALA A 9 13.50 -21.38 10.89
N SER A 10 14.41 -21.88 10.05
CA SER A 10 15.83 -22.01 10.41
C SER A 10 16.66 -20.74 10.23
N LYS A 11 16.23 -19.81 9.36
CA LYS A 11 16.97 -18.57 9.06
C LYS A 11 16.07 -17.42 8.60
N GLY A 12 16.68 -16.24 8.46
CA GLY A 12 16.02 -15.03 7.93
C GLY A 12 14.71 -14.70 8.64
N LEU A 13 13.70 -14.33 7.85
CA LEU A 13 12.38 -13.93 8.34
C LEU A 13 11.67 -15.03 9.15
N GLY A 14 11.83 -16.30 8.76
CA GLY A 14 11.21 -17.43 9.47
C GLY A 14 11.75 -17.61 10.89
N TYR A 15 13.07 -17.51 11.05
CA TYR A 15 13.70 -17.55 12.36
C TYR A 15 13.34 -16.34 13.22
N ALA A 16 13.24 -15.15 12.60
CA ALA A 16 12.80 -13.94 13.28
C ALA A 16 11.36 -14.05 13.80
N PHE A 17 10.43 -14.66 13.04
CA PHE A 17 9.09 -14.97 13.54
C PHE A 17 9.14 -15.86 14.77
N VAL A 18 9.87 -16.97 14.69
CA VAL A 18 9.99 -17.92 15.80
C VAL A 18 10.55 -17.25 17.05
N LYS A 19 11.60 -16.43 16.92
CA LYS A 19 12.22 -15.69 18.02
C LYS A 19 11.25 -14.70 18.68
N GLN A 20 10.47 -13.96 17.89
CA GLN A 20 9.51 -13.01 18.43
C GLN A 20 8.31 -13.69 19.09
N LEU A 21 7.76 -14.71 18.44
CA LEU A 21 6.65 -15.47 19.02
C LEU A 21 7.06 -16.16 20.32
N ALA A 22 8.30 -16.65 20.39
CA ALA A 22 8.85 -17.28 21.58
C ALA A 22 9.09 -16.30 22.75
N SER A 23 9.13 -15.00 22.51
CA SER A 23 9.30 -14.01 23.58
C SER A 23 8.10 -13.94 24.54
N ASP A 24 6.93 -14.40 24.10
CA ASP A 24 5.77 -14.61 24.97
C ASP A 24 5.73 -16.10 25.39
N PRO A 25 5.93 -16.42 26.68
CA PRO A 25 5.91 -17.79 27.17
C PRO A 25 4.53 -18.45 27.08
N ALA A 26 3.45 -17.69 26.86
CA ALA A 26 2.11 -18.24 26.67
C ALA A 26 1.89 -18.84 25.27
N ASN A 27 2.81 -18.62 24.33
CA ASN A 27 2.75 -19.14 22.98
C ASN A 27 3.34 -20.55 22.87
N THR A 28 2.64 -21.43 22.14
CA THR A 28 3.20 -22.69 21.68
C THR A 28 3.78 -22.47 20.28
N VAL A 29 5.11 -22.46 20.15
CA VAL A 29 5.77 -22.16 18.88
C VAL A 29 6.42 -23.42 18.29
N VAL A 30 6.09 -23.71 17.03
CA VAL A 30 6.63 -24.82 16.27
C VAL A 30 7.30 -24.31 14.98
N GLY A 31 8.54 -24.72 14.74
CA GLY A 31 9.28 -24.44 13.52
C GLY A 31 9.42 -25.69 12.64
N ILE A 32 9.14 -25.55 11.35
CA ILE A 32 9.46 -26.58 10.35
C ILE A 32 10.77 -26.18 9.66
N VAL A 33 11.74 -27.09 9.70
CA VAL A 33 13.10 -26.87 9.20
C VAL A 33 13.61 -28.08 8.43
N ARG A 34 14.66 -27.88 7.62
CA ARG A 34 15.34 -28.98 6.93
C ARG A 34 16.49 -29.58 7.75
N ASP A 35 17.09 -28.76 8.60
CA ASP A 35 18.20 -29.13 9.50
C ASP A 35 17.81 -28.82 10.95
N ILE A 36 17.45 -29.87 11.69
CA ILE A 36 17.09 -29.77 13.11
C ILE A 36 18.31 -29.38 13.94
N VAL A 37 19.44 -30.07 13.77
CA VAL A 37 20.61 -29.95 14.63
C VAL A 37 21.16 -28.52 14.59
N ALA A 38 21.31 -27.95 13.40
CA ALA A 38 21.76 -26.57 13.26
C ALA A 38 20.76 -25.57 13.85
N THR A 39 19.46 -25.80 13.69
CA THR A 39 18.42 -24.90 14.21
C THR A 39 18.34 -24.96 15.73
N GLU A 40 18.36 -26.14 16.34
CA GLU A 40 18.34 -26.32 17.80
C GLU A 40 19.58 -25.72 18.46
N LYS A 41 20.76 -25.90 17.84
CA LYS A 41 21.99 -25.24 18.30
C LYS A 41 21.80 -23.71 18.35
N LYS A 42 21.29 -23.12 17.28
CA LYS A 42 21.06 -21.67 17.19
C LYS A 42 20.02 -21.18 18.20
N LEU A 43 18.90 -21.90 18.37
CA LEU A 43 17.88 -21.59 19.38
C LEU A 43 18.48 -21.60 20.80
N LYS A 44 19.34 -22.58 21.09
CA LYS A 44 20.05 -22.68 22.38
C LYS A 44 21.03 -21.53 22.60
N GLU A 45 21.80 -21.17 21.58
CA GLU A 45 22.73 -20.02 21.61
C GLU A 45 21.99 -18.70 21.84
N ASP A 46 20.80 -18.53 21.25
CA ASP A 46 19.92 -17.36 21.46
C ASP A 46 19.11 -17.42 22.77
N GLY A 47 19.25 -18.49 23.57
CA GLY A 47 18.53 -18.66 24.84
C GLY A 47 17.03 -18.99 24.72
N ILE A 48 16.57 -19.40 23.54
CA ILE A 48 15.17 -19.70 23.24
C ILE A 48 14.87 -21.17 23.60
N LYS A 49 13.89 -21.39 24.49
CA LYS A 49 13.59 -22.73 25.05
C LYS A 49 12.19 -23.26 24.74
N ASN A 50 11.26 -22.40 24.36
CA ASN A 50 9.84 -22.70 24.13
C ASN A 50 9.49 -22.88 22.64
N VAL A 51 10.47 -23.28 21.83
CA VAL A 51 10.28 -23.60 20.40
C VAL A 51 10.56 -25.09 20.19
N LYS A 52 9.61 -25.79 19.57
CA LYS A 52 9.82 -27.16 19.09
C LYS A 52 10.09 -27.14 17.59
N VAL A 53 11.05 -27.93 17.11
CA VAL A 53 11.37 -28.01 15.68
C VAL A 53 11.08 -29.40 15.13
N TYR A 54 10.59 -29.45 13.88
CA TYR A 54 10.32 -30.69 13.15
C TYR A 54 11.01 -30.64 11.79
N LYS A 55 11.50 -31.80 11.34
CA LYS A 55 12.16 -31.93 10.04
C LYS A 55 11.12 -32.18 8.95
N ALA A 56 11.02 -31.27 7.99
CA ALA A 56 10.33 -31.51 6.73
C ALA A 56 10.80 -30.51 5.65
N ASP A 57 10.76 -30.95 4.40
CA ASP A 57 10.79 -30.07 3.23
C ASP A 57 9.36 -29.88 2.72
N ILE A 58 8.99 -28.66 2.34
CA ILE A 58 7.64 -28.38 1.82
C ILE A 58 7.38 -29.01 0.44
N THR A 59 8.44 -29.41 -0.25
CA THR A 59 8.38 -30.14 -1.53
C THR A 59 8.29 -31.66 -1.34
N ASP A 60 8.61 -32.18 -0.14
CA ASP A 60 8.47 -33.60 0.22
C ASP A 60 7.13 -33.84 0.94
N LEU A 61 6.08 -34.12 0.15
CA LEU A 61 4.73 -34.27 0.68
C LEU A 61 4.59 -35.40 1.73
N PRO A 62 5.16 -36.61 1.56
CA PRO A 62 5.16 -37.65 2.59
C PRO A 62 5.79 -37.20 3.92
N ALA A 63 6.97 -36.58 3.87
CA ALA A 63 7.63 -36.09 5.08
C ALA A 63 6.82 -34.97 5.74
N LEU A 64 6.27 -34.04 4.94
CA LEU A 64 5.45 -32.94 5.43
C LEU A 64 4.15 -33.41 6.09
N LYS A 65 3.48 -34.43 5.52
CA LYS A 65 2.29 -35.05 6.13
C LYS A 65 2.60 -35.72 7.47
N THR A 66 3.74 -36.41 7.55
CA THR A 66 4.19 -37.05 8.79
C THR A 66 4.45 -36.00 9.87
N ALA A 67 5.24 -34.96 9.53
CA ALA A 67 5.49 -33.85 10.44
C ALA A 67 4.20 -33.15 10.87
N ALA A 68 3.24 -32.94 9.96
CA ALA A 68 1.96 -32.31 10.30
C ALA A 68 1.14 -33.14 11.28
N ALA A 69 1.11 -34.47 11.12
CA ALA A 69 0.45 -35.38 12.05
C ALA A 69 1.09 -35.33 13.45
N ASP A 70 2.43 -35.39 13.52
CA ASP A 70 3.19 -35.36 14.78
C ASP A 70 3.02 -34.02 15.51
N ILE A 71 3.06 -32.91 14.77
CA ILE A 71 2.82 -31.57 15.31
C ILE A 71 1.41 -31.48 15.85
N GLN A 72 0.40 -31.90 15.08
CA GLN A 72 -1.00 -31.86 15.52
C GLN A 72 -1.23 -32.73 16.76
N ALA A 73 -0.58 -33.90 16.86
CA ALA A 73 -0.63 -34.73 18.06
C ALA A 73 0.00 -34.04 19.28
N THR A 74 1.01 -33.19 19.06
CA THR A 74 1.74 -32.49 20.11
C THR A 74 1.06 -31.20 20.59
N VAL A 75 0.48 -30.42 19.67
CA VAL A 75 -0.10 -29.09 19.98
C VAL A 75 -1.63 -29.08 19.98
N GLY A 76 -2.27 -30.13 19.49
CA GLY A 76 -3.72 -30.20 19.33
C GLY A 76 -4.21 -29.36 18.15
N GLY A 77 -4.81 -28.21 18.44
CA GLY A 77 -5.29 -27.25 17.45
C GLY A 77 -4.19 -26.27 17.04
N ILE A 78 -4.21 -25.84 15.76
CA ILE A 78 -3.27 -24.85 15.22
C ILE A 78 -4.00 -23.52 15.03
N ASP A 79 -3.63 -22.50 15.80
CA ASP A 79 -4.25 -21.18 15.71
C ASP A 79 -3.70 -20.37 14.52
N TYR A 80 -2.39 -20.49 14.28
CA TYR A 80 -1.69 -19.77 13.22
C TYR A 80 -0.76 -20.71 12.45
N LEU A 81 -0.99 -20.83 11.14
CA LEU A 81 -0.05 -21.43 10.19
C LEU A 81 0.61 -20.31 9.39
N ILE A 82 1.90 -20.05 9.63
CA ILE A 82 2.70 -19.06 8.90
C ILE A 82 3.54 -19.79 7.84
N ALA A 83 3.01 -19.85 6.62
CA ALA A 83 3.69 -20.37 5.45
C ALA A 83 4.71 -19.34 4.91
N ASN A 84 5.91 -19.40 5.47
CA ASN A 84 7.01 -18.48 5.18
C ASN A 84 8.07 -19.07 4.23
N ALA A 85 8.24 -20.40 4.22
CA ALA A 85 9.23 -21.06 3.38
C ALA A 85 9.06 -20.65 1.90
N ALA A 86 10.16 -20.19 1.29
CA ALA A 86 10.21 -19.72 -0.07
C ALA A 86 11.60 -19.92 -0.67
N PHE A 87 11.65 -20.01 -2.00
CA PHE A 87 12.82 -19.95 -2.84
C PHE A 87 12.88 -18.61 -3.56
N VAL A 88 14.05 -17.97 -3.49
CA VAL A 88 14.42 -16.82 -4.31
C VAL A 88 15.63 -17.26 -5.11
N SER A 89 15.50 -17.24 -6.42
CA SER A 89 16.56 -17.70 -7.31
C SER A 89 17.71 -16.72 -7.37
N GLY A 90 18.94 -17.18 -7.22
CA GLY A 90 20.12 -16.37 -7.56
C GLY A 90 20.26 -16.12 -9.06
N VAL A 91 19.71 -17.01 -9.90
CA VAL A 91 19.90 -16.99 -11.36
C VAL A 91 19.06 -15.89 -12.03
N THR A 92 17.80 -15.76 -11.63
CA THR A 92 16.87 -14.80 -12.27
C THR A 92 16.61 -13.56 -11.41
N SER A 93 17.09 -13.49 -10.16
CA SER A 93 16.76 -12.41 -9.21
C SER A 93 17.01 -10.99 -9.72
N LEU A 94 18.01 -10.80 -10.56
CA LEU A 94 18.36 -9.50 -11.14
C LEU A 94 18.27 -9.49 -12.67
N ARG A 95 17.69 -10.52 -13.29
CA ARG A 95 17.57 -10.64 -14.75
C ARG A 95 16.12 -10.48 -15.19
N ASN A 96 15.89 -10.02 -16.41
CA ASN A 96 14.56 -9.94 -17.03
C ASN A 96 14.28 -11.17 -17.92
N LEU A 97 13.06 -11.27 -18.46
CA LEU A 97 12.67 -12.41 -19.32
C LEU A 97 13.48 -12.52 -20.61
N SER A 98 13.84 -11.38 -21.21
CA SER A 98 14.56 -11.33 -22.49
C SER A 98 16.05 -11.65 -22.35
N ASP A 99 16.62 -11.56 -21.15
CA ASP A 99 18.02 -11.93 -20.89
C ASP A 99 18.30 -13.43 -21.16
N PHE A 100 17.24 -14.27 -21.27
CA PHE A 100 17.35 -15.71 -21.49
C PHE A 100 16.95 -16.17 -22.90
N THR A 101 16.85 -15.26 -23.89
CA THR A 101 16.50 -15.64 -25.27
C THR A 101 17.45 -16.69 -25.85
N GLU A 102 18.74 -16.58 -25.55
CA GLU A 102 19.77 -17.53 -26.00
C GLU A 102 19.96 -18.74 -25.04
N SER A 103 19.26 -18.76 -23.90
CA SER A 103 19.34 -19.84 -22.89
C SER A 103 17.98 -20.16 -22.24
N PRO A 104 16.94 -20.49 -23.04
CA PRO A 104 15.57 -20.66 -22.55
C PRO A 104 15.41 -21.79 -21.52
N GLU A 105 16.27 -22.81 -21.56
CA GLU A 105 16.29 -23.92 -20.62
C GLU A 105 16.64 -23.49 -19.18
N VAL A 106 17.48 -22.46 -19.02
CA VAL A 106 17.85 -21.92 -17.71
C VAL A 106 16.64 -21.24 -17.07
N LEU A 107 15.95 -20.38 -17.84
CA LEU A 107 14.71 -19.74 -17.39
C LEU A 107 13.61 -20.76 -17.13
N HIS A 108 13.45 -21.77 -18.00
CA HIS A 108 12.46 -22.83 -17.81
C HIS A 108 12.67 -23.58 -16.50
N LYS A 109 13.91 -24.03 -16.23
CA LYS A 109 14.23 -24.72 -14.98
C LYS A 109 13.93 -23.84 -13.76
N ASP A 110 14.32 -22.56 -13.82
CA ASP A 110 14.13 -21.64 -12.71
C ASP A 110 12.65 -21.30 -12.44
N LEU A 111 11.85 -21.17 -13.49
CA LEU A 111 10.39 -21.06 -13.40
C LEU A 111 9.78 -22.28 -12.72
N MET A 112 10.21 -23.49 -13.13
CA MET A 112 9.70 -24.74 -12.57
C MET A 112 10.12 -24.93 -11.11
N ASP A 113 11.35 -24.60 -10.74
CA ASP A 113 11.84 -24.65 -9.35
C ASP A 113 11.08 -23.64 -8.48
N SER A 114 10.95 -22.40 -8.95
CA SER A 114 10.21 -21.34 -8.25
C SER A 114 8.75 -21.71 -8.05
N PHE A 115 8.09 -22.28 -9.06
CA PHE A 115 6.71 -22.71 -8.98
C PHE A 115 6.54 -23.92 -8.04
N SER A 116 7.40 -24.92 -8.17
CA SER A 116 7.37 -26.14 -7.35
C SER A 116 7.58 -25.84 -5.86
N ILE A 117 8.50 -24.93 -5.54
CA ILE A 117 8.78 -24.59 -4.14
C ILE A 117 7.76 -23.58 -3.60
N ASN A 118 7.57 -22.43 -4.27
CA ASN A 118 6.77 -21.35 -3.71
C ASN A 118 5.27 -21.61 -3.81
N VAL A 119 4.79 -22.17 -4.93
CA VAL A 119 3.36 -22.39 -5.16
C VAL A 119 2.95 -23.78 -4.69
N VAL A 120 3.57 -24.84 -5.24
CA VAL A 120 3.21 -26.22 -4.88
C VAL A 120 3.59 -26.52 -3.42
N GLY A 121 4.75 -26.06 -2.96
CA GLY A 121 5.14 -26.21 -1.55
C GLY A 121 4.19 -25.51 -0.56
N LEU A 122 3.65 -24.33 -0.91
CA LEU A 122 2.59 -23.69 -0.14
C LEU A 122 1.32 -24.54 -0.11
N VAL A 123 0.87 -25.03 -1.27
CA VAL A 123 -0.32 -25.89 -1.40
C VAL A 123 -0.17 -27.16 -0.56
N ASN A 124 0.99 -27.81 -0.64
CA ASN A 124 1.33 -28.98 0.19
C ASN A 124 1.26 -28.64 1.68
N THR A 125 1.84 -27.52 2.08
CA THR A 125 1.82 -27.04 3.47
C THR A 125 0.41 -26.82 3.97
N VAL A 126 -0.41 -26.05 3.24
CA VAL A 126 -1.79 -25.78 3.64
C VAL A 126 -2.57 -27.09 3.75
N ASN A 127 -2.48 -27.96 2.76
CA ASN A 127 -3.22 -29.23 2.74
C ASN A 127 -2.80 -30.18 3.88
N ALA A 128 -1.51 -30.22 4.23
CA ALA A 128 -1.02 -31.05 5.32
C ALA A 128 -1.52 -30.55 6.70
N PHE A 129 -1.61 -29.22 6.88
CA PHE A 129 -1.91 -28.61 8.18
C PHE A 129 -3.37 -28.18 8.37
N ILE A 130 -4.20 -28.14 7.32
CA ILE A 130 -5.57 -27.60 7.41
C ILE A 130 -6.44 -28.35 8.42
N GLY A 131 -6.23 -29.65 8.60
CA GLY A 131 -6.90 -30.46 9.62
C GLY A 131 -6.60 -29.98 11.05
N GLY A 132 -5.36 -29.58 11.32
CA GLY A 132 -4.96 -28.99 12.59
C GLY A 132 -5.49 -27.56 12.76
N VAL A 133 -5.49 -26.76 11.69
CA VAL A 133 -6.03 -25.39 11.70
C VAL A 133 -7.53 -25.40 12.02
N ARG A 134 -8.30 -26.34 11.46
CA ARG A 134 -9.73 -26.50 11.77
C ARG A 134 -10.02 -26.71 13.26
N LYS A 135 -9.08 -27.33 13.99
CA LYS A 135 -9.16 -27.57 15.44
C LYS A 135 -8.65 -26.40 16.29
N GLY A 136 -8.00 -25.41 15.68
CA GLY A 136 -7.61 -24.17 16.34
C GLY A 136 -8.82 -23.31 16.74
N GLN A 137 -8.61 -22.39 17.67
CA GLN A 137 -9.62 -21.42 18.09
C GLN A 137 -9.60 -20.18 17.20
N ILE A 138 -8.41 -19.75 16.73
CA ILE A 138 -8.22 -18.51 15.96
C ILE A 138 -8.24 -18.75 14.44
N LYS A 139 -7.70 -19.88 13.98
CA LYS A 139 -7.79 -20.39 12.60
C LYS A 139 -7.28 -19.42 11.51
N LYS A 140 -6.01 -19.04 11.58
CA LYS A 140 -5.37 -18.17 10.58
C LYS A 140 -4.29 -18.91 9.78
N VAL A 141 -4.35 -18.79 8.46
CA VAL A 141 -3.32 -19.24 7.54
C VAL A 141 -2.72 -18.02 6.85
N ILE A 142 -1.46 -17.73 7.19
CA ILE A 142 -0.73 -16.57 6.70
C ILE A 142 0.34 -17.05 5.74
N ALA A 143 0.38 -16.51 4.53
CA ALA A 143 1.49 -16.76 3.61
C ALA A 143 2.31 -15.50 3.41
N ILE A 144 3.63 -15.65 3.46
CA ILE A 144 4.55 -14.55 3.16
C ILE A 144 4.68 -14.42 1.65
N THR A 145 4.12 -13.33 1.12
CA THR A 145 4.16 -13.01 -0.32
C THR A 145 5.18 -11.90 -0.60
N SER A 146 5.08 -11.25 -1.75
CA SER A 146 5.92 -10.13 -2.17
C SER A 146 5.09 -9.09 -2.93
N GLY A 147 5.52 -7.83 -2.88
CA GLY A 147 4.99 -6.78 -3.76
C GLY A 147 5.19 -7.12 -5.24
N MET A 148 6.25 -7.87 -5.59
CA MET A 148 6.48 -8.37 -6.95
C MET A 148 5.43 -9.38 -7.43
N GLY A 149 4.63 -9.95 -6.53
CA GLY A 149 3.47 -10.77 -6.90
C GLY A 149 2.21 -9.96 -7.23
N ASP A 150 2.26 -8.63 -7.14
CA ASP A 150 1.18 -7.73 -7.55
C ASP A 150 1.46 -7.14 -8.93
N ILE A 151 0.61 -7.47 -9.89
CA ILE A 151 0.75 -7.07 -11.30
C ILE A 151 0.82 -5.55 -11.44
N GLY A 152 0.03 -4.80 -10.67
CA GLY A 152 0.01 -3.36 -10.82
C GLY A 152 1.18 -2.66 -10.14
N PHE A 153 1.70 -3.19 -9.03
CA PHE A 153 2.96 -2.73 -8.45
C PHE A 153 4.14 -2.91 -9.42
N VAL A 154 4.20 -4.08 -10.08
CA VAL A 154 5.20 -4.38 -11.12
C VAL A 154 5.12 -3.38 -12.28
N ASN A 155 3.92 -3.15 -12.81
CA ASN A 155 3.72 -2.24 -13.94
C ASN A 155 3.96 -0.76 -13.58
N GLU A 156 3.54 -0.33 -12.38
CA GLU A 156 3.70 1.06 -11.92
C GLU A 156 5.18 1.44 -11.73
N LEU A 157 5.99 0.49 -11.27
CA LEU A 157 7.42 0.71 -11.06
C LEU A 157 8.30 0.20 -12.21
N GLU A 158 7.67 -0.34 -13.26
CA GLU A 158 8.37 -0.94 -14.40
C GLU A 158 9.44 -1.94 -13.94
N LEU A 159 9.10 -2.80 -12.98
CA LEU A 159 10.04 -3.80 -12.44
C LEU A 159 10.12 -4.99 -13.40
N ASP A 160 11.21 -5.07 -14.15
CA ASP A 160 11.43 -6.09 -15.18
C ASP A 160 12.27 -7.29 -14.71
N ILE A 161 12.84 -7.21 -13.50
CA ILE A 161 13.67 -8.26 -12.91
C ILE A 161 12.88 -9.34 -12.13
N ALA A 162 13.57 -10.41 -11.74
CA ALA A 162 13.06 -11.48 -10.89
C ALA A 162 11.79 -12.19 -11.41
N PRO A 163 11.69 -12.50 -12.72
CA PRO A 163 10.45 -12.98 -13.33
C PRO A 163 9.91 -14.26 -12.68
N SER A 164 10.75 -15.27 -12.46
CA SER A 164 10.32 -16.54 -11.85
C SER A 164 9.79 -16.34 -10.43
N TYR A 165 10.45 -15.48 -9.65
CA TYR A 165 10.01 -15.16 -8.30
C TYR A 165 8.68 -14.40 -8.32
N ALA A 166 8.56 -13.34 -9.13
CA ALA A 166 7.34 -12.54 -9.28
C ALA A 166 6.14 -13.42 -9.69
N ILE A 167 6.30 -14.24 -10.74
CA ILE A 167 5.27 -15.17 -11.24
C ILE A 167 4.88 -16.16 -10.13
N SER A 168 5.85 -16.75 -9.42
CA SER A 168 5.55 -17.69 -8.35
C SER A 168 4.79 -17.04 -7.17
N LYS A 169 5.10 -15.77 -6.82
CA LYS A 169 4.38 -15.04 -5.76
C LYS A 169 2.99 -14.58 -6.18
N ALA A 170 2.78 -14.27 -7.46
CA ALA A 170 1.44 -14.10 -8.02
C ALA A 170 0.63 -15.41 -7.94
N GLY A 171 1.28 -16.56 -8.23
CA GLY A 171 0.69 -17.89 -8.06
C GLY A 171 0.28 -18.19 -6.61
N VAL A 172 1.14 -17.82 -5.64
CA VAL A 172 0.82 -17.89 -4.20
C VAL A 172 -0.42 -17.04 -3.87
N ASN A 173 -0.48 -15.80 -4.34
CA ASN A 173 -1.63 -14.92 -4.10
C ASN A 173 -2.93 -15.54 -4.64
N MET A 174 -2.89 -16.14 -5.84
CA MET A 174 -4.04 -16.85 -6.41
C MET A 174 -4.42 -18.10 -5.59
N ALA A 175 -3.44 -18.89 -5.12
CA ALA A 175 -3.71 -20.07 -4.29
C ALA A 175 -4.44 -19.68 -2.98
N LEU A 176 -4.02 -18.58 -2.33
CA LEU A 176 -4.71 -18.06 -1.14
C LEU A 176 -6.16 -17.66 -1.43
N ALA A 177 -6.42 -17.02 -2.56
CA ALA A 177 -7.78 -16.67 -2.97
C ALA A 177 -8.65 -17.92 -3.12
N LYS A 178 -8.11 -18.98 -3.75
CA LYS A 178 -8.81 -20.27 -3.91
C LYS A 178 -9.07 -20.96 -2.56
N TYR A 179 -8.10 -20.97 -1.65
CA TYR A 179 -8.30 -21.53 -0.32
C TYR A 179 -9.31 -20.74 0.51
N SER A 180 -9.25 -19.41 0.46
CA SER A 180 -10.23 -18.54 1.10
C SER A 180 -11.65 -18.84 0.61
N ALA A 181 -11.84 -19.02 -0.71
CA ALA A 181 -13.15 -19.33 -1.29
C ALA A 181 -13.75 -20.64 -0.72
N ILE A 182 -12.93 -21.61 -0.35
CA ILE A 182 -13.36 -22.91 0.21
C ILE A 182 -13.57 -22.82 1.73
N TYR A 183 -12.61 -22.23 2.44
CA TYR A 183 -12.55 -22.34 3.91
C TYR A 183 -13.10 -21.13 4.67
N LYS A 184 -13.47 -20.04 3.97
CA LYS A 184 -14.08 -18.86 4.61
C LYS A 184 -15.34 -19.20 5.39
N GLN A 185 -16.17 -20.14 4.89
CA GLN A 185 -17.38 -20.59 5.58
C GLN A 185 -17.08 -21.35 6.88
N GLU A 186 -15.87 -21.89 7.03
CA GLU A 186 -15.41 -22.57 8.25
C GLU A 186 -14.77 -21.63 9.27
N GLY A 187 -14.77 -20.31 8.99
CA GLY A 187 -14.16 -19.30 9.86
C GLY A 187 -12.65 -19.18 9.72
N ILE A 188 -12.03 -19.77 8.68
CA ILE A 188 -10.56 -19.77 8.50
C ILE A 188 -10.14 -18.56 7.67
N LEU A 189 -9.27 -17.71 8.23
CA LEU A 189 -8.70 -16.57 7.51
C LEU A 189 -7.45 -16.99 6.76
N PHE A 190 -7.51 -16.92 5.42
CA PHE A 190 -6.33 -16.96 4.56
C PHE A 190 -5.89 -15.53 4.23
N LEU A 191 -4.63 -15.18 4.48
CA LEU A 191 -4.11 -13.84 4.20
C LEU A 191 -2.67 -13.89 3.70
N GLY A 192 -2.41 -13.20 2.59
CA GLY A 192 -1.06 -12.95 2.09
C GLY A 192 -0.52 -11.65 2.69
N ILE A 193 0.74 -11.65 3.15
CA ILE A 193 1.39 -10.43 3.62
C ILE A 193 2.73 -10.25 2.92
N CYS A 194 2.92 -9.08 2.29
CA CYS A 194 4.23 -8.65 1.83
C CYS A 194 5.02 -8.05 3.01
N PRO A 195 6.21 -8.54 3.35
CA PRO A 195 7.00 -8.03 4.47
C PRO A 195 7.73 -6.71 4.15
N GLY A 196 7.64 -6.23 2.91
CA GLY A 196 8.51 -5.19 2.36
C GLY A 196 9.85 -5.76 1.90
N SER A 197 10.83 -4.88 1.68
CA SER A 197 12.21 -5.31 1.42
C SER A 197 12.89 -5.67 2.74
N VAL A 198 13.45 -6.88 2.79
CA VAL A 198 14.08 -7.48 3.97
C VAL A 198 15.51 -7.84 3.62
N ASN A 199 16.44 -7.52 4.51
CA ASN A 199 17.83 -7.92 4.35
C ASN A 199 17.91 -9.45 4.52
N THR A 200 18.02 -10.15 3.39
CA THR A 200 18.18 -11.60 3.37
C THR A 200 19.44 -11.93 2.59
N ASP A 201 20.16 -12.97 3.01
CA ASP A 201 21.42 -13.41 2.40
C ASP A 201 21.34 -13.71 0.89
N ALA A 202 20.13 -13.75 0.30
CA ALA A 202 19.87 -14.07 -1.10
C ALA A 202 20.42 -13.03 -2.10
N LEU A 203 20.72 -11.80 -1.67
CA LEU A 203 21.28 -10.73 -2.51
C LEU A 203 22.54 -10.14 -1.86
N ASN A 204 23.62 -10.92 -1.83
CA ASN A 204 24.91 -10.43 -1.35
C ASN A 204 25.62 -9.68 -2.49
N ALA A 205 25.73 -8.35 -2.34
CA ALA A 205 26.35 -7.46 -3.33
C ALA A 205 27.81 -7.82 -3.64
N SER A 206 28.52 -8.51 -2.74
CA SER A 206 29.90 -8.96 -2.99
C SER A 206 30.02 -10.02 -4.09
N ASN A 207 28.90 -10.63 -4.49
CA ASN A 207 28.85 -11.74 -5.44
C ASN A 207 28.23 -11.33 -6.79
N LEU A 208 27.95 -10.05 -6.99
CA LEU A 208 27.29 -9.54 -8.20
C LEU A 208 28.31 -9.03 -9.21
N ASP A 209 28.05 -9.29 -10.49
CA ASP A 209 28.80 -8.65 -11.58
C ASP A 209 28.40 -7.17 -11.73
N GLU A 210 29.16 -6.41 -12.53
CA GLU A 210 28.90 -4.97 -12.72
C GLU A 210 27.50 -4.68 -13.28
N GLU A 211 26.97 -5.57 -14.11
CA GLU A 211 25.67 -5.36 -14.75
C GLU A 211 24.53 -5.61 -13.76
N ASP A 212 24.64 -6.64 -12.94
CA ASP A 212 23.70 -6.94 -11.87
C ASP A 212 23.74 -5.87 -10.76
N LEU A 213 24.90 -5.27 -10.50
CA LEU A 213 25.00 -4.08 -9.64
C LEU A 213 24.23 -2.89 -10.21
N LYS A 214 24.35 -2.61 -11.52
CA LYS A 214 23.57 -1.54 -12.17
C LYS A 214 22.08 -1.81 -12.11
N ARG A 215 21.64 -3.03 -12.40
CA ARG A 215 20.22 -3.42 -12.29
C ARG A 215 19.70 -3.27 -10.86
N LEU A 216 20.48 -3.68 -9.86
CA LEU A 216 20.15 -3.47 -8.45
C LEU A 216 20.05 -1.97 -8.10
N GLN A 217 20.92 -1.13 -8.63
CA GLN A 217 20.85 0.33 -8.46
C GLN A 217 19.58 0.91 -9.10
N VAL A 218 19.21 0.48 -10.32
CA VAL A 218 17.99 0.92 -11.00
C VAL A 218 16.75 0.53 -10.20
N VAL A 219 16.67 -0.71 -9.71
CA VAL A 219 15.57 -1.18 -8.86
C VAL A 219 15.55 -0.43 -7.52
N GLY A 220 16.71 -0.17 -6.94
CA GLY A 220 16.87 0.66 -5.76
C GLY A 220 16.33 2.07 -5.98
N ALA A 221 16.70 2.71 -7.09
CA ALA A 221 16.22 4.04 -7.47
C ALA A 221 14.70 4.06 -7.70
N LYS A 222 14.14 3.06 -8.40
CA LYS A 222 12.69 2.88 -8.57
C LYS A 222 11.98 2.69 -7.23
N THR A 223 12.58 1.94 -6.31
CA THR A 223 12.03 1.71 -4.96
C THR A 223 12.07 2.96 -4.09
N ILE A 224 13.17 3.73 -4.14
CA ILE A 224 13.30 5.02 -3.44
C ILE A 224 12.32 6.04 -4.03
N ALA A 225 12.16 6.07 -5.36
CA ALA A 225 11.20 6.93 -6.03
C ALA A 225 9.74 6.59 -5.69
N TYR A 226 9.44 5.32 -5.35
CA TYR A 226 8.13 4.86 -4.86
C TYR A 226 7.93 5.06 -3.35
N SER A 227 9.01 4.97 -2.59
CA SER A 227 9.02 5.08 -1.13
C SER A 227 10.26 5.86 -0.69
N PRO A 228 10.21 7.20 -0.65
CA PRO A 228 11.37 8.05 -0.30
C PRO A 228 11.89 7.84 1.12
N HIS A 229 11.07 7.26 1.99
CA HIS A 229 11.45 6.84 3.34
C HIS A 229 12.06 5.44 3.39
N PHE A 230 12.26 4.78 2.24
CA PHE A 230 12.99 3.53 2.15
C PHE A 230 14.46 3.78 2.52
N LYS A 231 14.81 3.46 3.76
CA LYS A 231 16.18 3.56 4.28
C LYS A 231 17.03 2.32 3.95
N GLY A 232 16.60 1.54 2.95
CA GLY A 232 17.15 0.22 2.65
C GLY A 232 16.33 -0.93 3.26
N PRO A 233 16.74 -2.18 2.98
CA PRO A 233 16.06 -3.36 3.46
C PRO A 233 15.98 -3.39 4.99
N ALA A 234 14.82 -3.73 5.54
CA ALA A 234 14.65 -3.86 6.99
C ALA A 234 15.36 -5.12 7.52
N SER A 235 15.71 -5.13 8.81
CA SER A 235 16.11 -6.36 9.48
C SER A 235 14.98 -7.40 9.41
N ALA A 236 15.34 -8.69 9.47
CA ALA A 236 14.36 -9.77 9.53
C ALA A 236 13.47 -9.63 10.77
N GLU A 237 14.03 -9.16 11.89
CA GLU A 237 13.32 -8.87 13.13
C GLU A 237 12.28 -7.74 12.93
N ASP A 238 12.67 -6.59 12.41
CA ASP A 238 11.71 -5.48 12.24
C ASP A 238 10.59 -5.84 11.26
N ALA A 239 10.93 -6.59 10.20
CA ALA A 239 9.94 -7.10 9.25
C ALA A 239 8.98 -8.10 9.91
N ALA A 240 9.50 -9.07 10.66
CA ALA A 240 8.69 -10.05 11.39
C ALA A 240 7.75 -9.36 12.38
N LYS A 241 8.21 -8.33 13.08
CA LYS A 241 7.41 -7.58 14.05
C LYS A 241 6.22 -6.87 13.39
N ARG A 242 6.46 -6.21 12.25
CA ARG A 242 5.39 -5.55 11.48
C ARG A 242 4.38 -6.56 10.95
N VAL A 243 4.85 -7.70 10.42
CA VAL A 243 3.98 -8.75 9.88
C VAL A 243 3.13 -9.36 11.00
N LEU A 244 3.72 -9.73 12.15
CA LEU A 244 2.98 -10.30 13.28
C LEU A 244 1.92 -9.33 13.82
N ALA A 245 2.23 -8.04 13.89
CA ALA A 245 1.26 -7.02 14.29
C ALA A 245 0.04 -6.94 13.35
N ILE A 246 0.21 -7.23 12.05
CA ILE A 246 -0.91 -7.34 11.10
C ILE A 246 -1.65 -8.65 11.32
N VAL A 247 -0.94 -9.77 11.42
CA VAL A 247 -1.52 -11.11 11.66
C VAL A 247 -2.42 -11.14 12.87
N GLU A 248 -2.00 -10.52 13.98
CA GLU A 248 -2.78 -10.43 15.21
C GLU A 248 -4.06 -9.63 15.02
N LYS A 249 -3.97 -8.45 14.38
CA LYS A 249 -5.09 -7.53 14.19
C LYS A 249 -6.08 -7.98 13.13
N SER A 250 -5.63 -8.71 12.11
CA SER A 250 -6.47 -9.13 11.00
C SER A 250 -7.54 -10.12 11.44
N LYS A 251 -8.77 -9.91 10.98
CA LYS A 251 -9.89 -10.82 11.23
C LYS A 251 -10.56 -11.20 9.91
N LEU A 252 -11.35 -12.27 9.94
CA LEU A 252 -12.06 -12.73 8.76
C LEU A 252 -13.06 -11.69 8.26
N GLU A 253 -13.64 -10.92 9.18
CA GLU A 253 -14.65 -9.89 8.94
C GLU A 253 -14.07 -8.63 8.28
N ASP A 254 -12.74 -8.45 8.27
CA ASP A 254 -12.08 -7.28 7.68
C ASP A 254 -12.24 -7.21 6.14
N GLY A 255 -12.79 -8.26 5.51
CA GLY A 255 -12.97 -8.33 4.06
C GLY A 255 -11.69 -8.59 3.25
N LYS A 256 -10.58 -8.87 3.93
CA LYS A 256 -9.24 -9.10 3.34
C LYS A 256 -8.92 -10.58 3.08
N ALA A 257 -9.83 -11.49 3.42
CA ALA A 257 -9.61 -12.91 3.26
C ALA A 257 -9.37 -13.31 1.81
N GLY A 258 -8.29 -14.05 1.54
CA GLY A 258 -7.87 -14.45 0.20
C GLY A 258 -7.13 -13.38 -0.59
N THR A 259 -6.83 -12.23 0.03
CA THR A 259 -6.06 -11.16 -0.60
C THR A 259 -4.60 -11.14 -0.11
N ALA A 260 -3.77 -10.37 -0.79
CA ALA A 260 -2.43 -10.01 -0.33
C ALA A 260 -2.40 -8.53 0.07
N VAL A 261 -1.91 -8.24 1.26
CA VAL A 261 -1.74 -6.86 1.75
C VAL A 261 -0.28 -6.50 1.89
N SER A 262 0.04 -5.22 1.64
CA SER A 262 1.30 -4.65 2.12
C SER A 262 1.29 -4.59 3.64
N GLN A 263 2.49 -4.54 4.22
CA GLN A 263 2.72 -4.22 5.63
C GLN A 263 2.08 -2.88 6.10
N THR A 264 1.45 -2.09 5.22
CA THR A 264 0.72 -0.85 5.55
C THR A 264 -0.81 -0.95 5.44
N GLY A 265 -1.36 -1.98 4.78
CA GLY A 265 -2.81 -2.28 4.76
C GLY A 265 -3.73 -1.56 3.75
N VAL A 266 -3.22 -0.68 2.88
CA VAL A 266 -3.94 -0.04 1.74
C VAL A 266 -3.03 0.05 0.50
N ARG A 267 -3.61 0.24 -0.69
CA ARG A 267 -2.89 0.44 -1.96
C ARG A 267 -3.26 1.77 -2.60
N LEU A 268 -2.30 2.54 -3.10
CA LEU A 268 -2.57 3.75 -3.90
C LEU A 268 -2.71 3.41 -5.39
N ARG A 269 -3.58 4.14 -6.10
CA ARG A 269 -3.67 4.12 -7.57
C ARG A 269 -4.29 5.41 -8.11
N PRO A 270 -4.11 5.75 -9.40
CA PRO A 270 -4.88 6.82 -10.04
C PRO A 270 -6.40 6.57 -9.94
N ALA A 271 -7.16 7.65 -9.79
CA ALA A 271 -8.62 7.59 -9.81
C ALA A 271 -9.14 7.31 -11.23
N ARG A 272 -10.27 6.62 -11.30
CA ARG A 272 -11.05 6.30 -12.51
C ARG A 272 -12.33 7.13 -12.51
N ALA A 273 -12.94 7.36 -13.67
CA ALA A 273 -14.20 8.12 -13.76
C ALA A 273 -15.33 7.48 -12.91
N GLN A 274 -15.35 6.15 -12.83
CA GLN A 274 -16.30 5.40 -11.99
C GLN A 274 -16.09 5.60 -10.48
N ASP A 275 -14.91 6.05 -10.05
CA ASP A 275 -14.60 6.27 -8.63
C ASP A 275 -15.21 7.59 -8.11
N LEU A 276 -15.53 8.54 -9.00
CA LEU A 276 -15.92 9.89 -8.62
C LEU A 276 -17.14 9.98 -7.67
N PRO A 277 -18.21 9.16 -7.84
CA PRO A 277 -19.33 9.16 -6.89
C PRO A 277 -18.94 8.71 -5.48
N ASP A 278 -18.03 7.76 -5.36
CA ASP A 278 -17.55 7.22 -4.08
C ASP A 278 -16.58 8.21 -3.42
N ILE A 279 -15.70 8.81 -4.21
CA ILE A 279 -14.82 9.90 -3.76
C ILE A 279 -15.67 11.07 -3.24
N ALA A 280 -16.74 11.47 -3.95
CA ALA A 280 -17.64 12.53 -3.50
C ALA A 280 -18.30 12.21 -2.16
N GLY A 281 -18.73 10.95 -1.97
CA GLY A 281 -19.28 10.47 -0.71
C GLY A 281 -18.25 10.52 0.43
N LEU A 282 -17.02 10.05 0.17
CA LEU A 282 -15.93 10.08 1.12
C LEU A 282 -15.56 11.51 1.53
N ILE A 283 -15.45 12.43 0.57
CA ILE A 283 -15.14 13.83 0.86
C ILE A 283 -16.26 14.46 1.69
N ALA A 284 -17.53 14.26 1.30
CA ALA A 284 -18.66 14.80 2.04
C ALA A 284 -18.62 14.35 3.51
N GLN A 285 -18.41 13.06 3.78
CA GLN A 285 -18.27 12.53 5.14
C GLN A 285 -17.07 13.11 5.88
N ALA A 286 -15.90 13.19 5.23
CA ALA A 286 -14.69 13.73 5.84
C ALA A 286 -14.79 15.22 6.17
N MET A 287 -15.61 15.97 5.43
CA MET A 287 -15.78 17.43 5.55
C MET A 287 -17.01 17.84 6.37
N LEU A 288 -17.83 16.90 6.86
CA LEU A 288 -19.03 17.20 7.65
C LEU A 288 -18.74 18.02 8.91
N GLU A 289 -17.60 17.77 9.56
CA GLU A 289 -17.20 18.45 10.81
C GLU A 289 -15.99 19.39 10.60
N ASP A 290 -15.72 19.75 9.34
CA ASP A 290 -14.67 20.70 8.99
C ASP A 290 -15.14 22.15 9.26
N GLU A 291 -14.24 22.99 9.78
CA GLU A 291 -14.54 24.37 10.20
C GLU A 291 -14.99 25.23 9.02
N LEU A 292 -14.35 25.08 7.85
CA LEU A 292 -14.69 25.85 6.66
C LEU A 292 -16.07 25.46 6.14
N TYR A 293 -16.35 24.16 6.04
CA TYR A 293 -17.66 23.68 5.56
C TYR A 293 -18.77 23.85 6.59
N THR A 294 -18.45 23.94 7.88
CA THR A 294 -19.43 24.32 8.90
C THR A 294 -19.95 25.74 8.69
N TRP A 295 -19.05 26.66 8.30
CA TRP A 295 -19.39 28.05 8.01
C TRP A 295 -19.98 28.26 6.60
N LEU A 296 -19.42 27.61 5.57
CA LEU A 296 -19.91 27.72 4.20
C LEU A 296 -21.23 27.00 3.97
N CYS A 297 -21.40 25.84 4.61
CA CYS A 297 -22.51 24.93 4.37
C CYS A 297 -23.26 24.59 5.68
N PRO A 298 -23.96 25.54 6.31
CA PRO A 298 -24.68 25.27 7.55
C PRO A 298 -25.78 24.21 7.36
N GLY A 299 -26.42 24.14 6.19
CA GLY A 299 -27.47 23.17 5.86
C GLY A 299 -26.97 21.79 5.43
N ARG A 300 -25.67 21.48 5.56
CA ARG A 300 -25.05 20.21 5.08
C ARG A 300 -25.64 18.93 5.67
N TYR A 301 -26.25 19.00 6.86
CA TYR A 301 -26.93 17.86 7.48
C TYR A 301 -28.33 17.65 6.89
N GLU A 302 -29.11 18.72 6.79
CA GLU A 302 -30.49 18.73 6.27
C GLU A 302 -30.52 18.46 4.75
N HIS A 303 -29.49 18.93 4.05
CA HIS A 303 -29.36 18.85 2.60
C HIS A 303 -28.07 18.12 2.19
N TYR A 304 -27.80 16.98 2.83
CA TYR A 304 -26.58 16.18 2.60
C TYR A 304 -26.37 15.76 1.14
N ALA A 305 -27.46 15.46 0.42
CA ALA A 305 -27.37 15.13 -1.00
C ALA A 305 -26.81 16.29 -1.84
N ASP A 306 -27.26 17.52 -1.57
CA ASP A 306 -26.80 18.73 -2.26
C ASP A 306 -25.31 18.97 -1.94
N PHE A 307 -24.93 18.86 -0.66
CA PHE A 307 -23.56 18.97 -0.18
C PHE A 307 -22.61 17.97 -0.86
N ARG A 308 -22.99 16.68 -0.92
CA ARG A 308 -22.23 15.65 -1.65
C ARG A 308 -22.15 15.93 -3.14
N ASN A 309 -23.27 16.31 -3.76
CA ASN A 309 -23.34 16.55 -5.20
C ASN A 309 -22.46 17.74 -5.62
N ALA A 310 -22.30 18.75 -4.77
CA ALA A 310 -21.36 19.84 -5.00
C ALA A 310 -19.89 19.37 -5.07
N PHE A 311 -19.50 18.35 -4.28
CA PHE A 311 -18.20 17.71 -4.46
C PHE A 311 -18.13 16.91 -5.76
N LEU A 312 -19.17 16.14 -6.10
CA LEU A 312 -19.20 15.36 -7.34
C LEU A 312 -19.05 16.24 -8.59
N ARG A 313 -19.73 17.40 -8.65
CA ARG A 313 -19.59 18.35 -9.77
C ARG A 313 -18.16 18.88 -9.88
N ARG A 314 -17.56 19.29 -8.77
CA ARG A 314 -16.14 19.73 -8.73
C ARG A 314 -15.17 18.63 -9.14
N LEU A 315 -15.41 17.40 -8.72
CA LEU A 315 -14.61 16.23 -9.08
C LEU A 315 -14.68 15.94 -10.58
N LYS A 316 -15.87 15.88 -11.17
CA LYS A 316 -16.05 15.70 -12.63
C LYS A 316 -15.24 16.74 -13.41
N LYS A 317 -15.37 18.02 -13.04
CA LYS A 317 -14.63 19.11 -13.70
C LYS A 317 -13.11 18.95 -13.55
N ARG A 318 -12.62 18.72 -12.34
CA ARG A 318 -11.17 18.51 -12.09
C ARG A 318 -10.64 17.27 -12.82
N PHE A 319 -11.42 16.20 -12.92
CA PHE A 319 -10.98 14.94 -13.55
C PHE A 319 -10.60 15.11 -15.03
N VAL A 320 -11.28 16.04 -15.72
CA VAL A 320 -11.10 16.33 -17.15
C VAL A 320 -10.32 17.63 -17.39
N THR A 321 -9.86 18.28 -16.33
CA THR A 321 -9.06 19.51 -16.43
C THR A 321 -7.58 19.16 -16.61
N VAL A 322 -6.91 19.94 -17.45
CA VAL A 322 -5.48 19.80 -17.76
C VAL A 322 -4.65 20.04 -16.50
N GLY A 323 -3.62 19.22 -16.27
CA GLY A 323 -2.71 19.35 -15.10
C GLY A 323 -3.25 18.77 -13.79
N TYR A 324 -4.53 18.40 -13.71
CA TYR A 324 -5.09 17.78 -12.52
C TYR A 324 -4.83 16.27 -12.47
N VAL A 325 -4.37 15.79 -11.31
CA VAL A 325 -4.09 14.39 -11.05
C VAL A 325 -4.78 13.94 -9.78
N MET A 326 -5.57 12.87 -9.88
CA MET A 326 -6.33 12.31 -8.75
C MET A 326 -5.81 10.95 -8.37
N VAL A 327 -5.56 10.76 -7.09
CA VAL A 327 -5.03 9.52 -6.51
C VAL A 327 -5.96 9.06 -5.41
N VAL A 328 -6.25 7.76 -5.39
CA VAL A 328 -7.09 7.12 -4.39
C VAL A 328 -6.29 6.07 -3.62
N ALA A 329 -6.54 6.01 -2.32
CA ALA A 329 -6.13 4.89 -1.48
C ALA A 329 -7.28 3.88 -1.45
N VAL A 330 -7.05 2.70 -2.01
CA VAL A 330 -8.03 1.63 -2.08
C VAL A 330 -7.70 0.50 -1.11
N GLU A 331 -8.75 -0.05 -0.52
CA GLU A 331 -8.73 -1.27 0.26
C GLU A 331 -9.55 -2.31 -0.49
N HIS A 332 -8.97 -3.49 -0.72
CA HIS A 332 -9.73 -4.60 -1.26
C HIS A 332 -10.65 -5.16 -0.16
N SER A 333 -11.95 -5.18 -0.45
CA SER A 333 -12.98 -5.81 0.38
C SER A 333 -13.67 -6.92 -0.41
N GLY A 334 -14.39 -7.81 0.27
CA GLY A 334 -15.13 -8.90 -0.39
C GLY A 334 -16.15 -8.46 -1.44
N ASP A 335 -16.58 -7.20 -1.42
CA ASP A 335 -17.53 -6.60 -2.38
C ASP A 335 -16.81 -5.84 -3.53
N GLY A 336 -15.47 -5.87 -3.57
CA GLY A 336 -14.65 -5.10 -4.50
C GLY A 336 -13.74 -4.08 -3.81
N GLU A 337 -13.13 -3.21 -4.61
CA GLU A 337 -12.30 -2.10 -4.12
C GLU A 337 -13.15 -1.03 -3.44
N LYS A 338 -12.83 -0.68 -2.18
CA LYS A 338 -13.42 0.46 -1.48
C LYS A 338 -12.39 1.57 -1.35
N ILE A 339 -12.79 2.79 -1.67
CA ILE A 339 -11.93 3.97 -1.55
C ILE A 339 -11.91 4.41 -0.09
N ARG A 340 -10.71 4.46 0.51
CA ARG A 340 -10.46 4.86 1.90
C ARG A 340 -9.77 6.21 2.03
N GLY A 341 -9.23 6.72 0.94
CA GLY A 341 -8.69 8.07 0.88
C GLY A 341 -8.56 8.58 -0.54
N TYR A 342 -8.43 9.89 -0.66
CA TYR A 342 -8.35 10.61 -1.91
C TYR A 342 -7.45 11.83 -1.75
N SER A 343 -6.65 12.10 -2.78
CA SER A 343 -5.96 13.37 -2.94
C SER A 343 -6.08 13.85 -4.38
N VAL A 344 -6.20 15.16 -4.56
CA VAL A 344 -6.09 15.80 -5.87
C VAL A 344 -4.98 16.81 -5.90
N TRP A 345 -4.20 16.69 -6.95
CA TRP A 345 -3.01 17.46 -7.22
C TRP A 345 -3.21 18.25 -8.50
N GLU A 346 -2.58 19.41 -8.56
CA GLU A 346 -2.47 20.20 -9.77
C GLU A 346 -0.98 20.39 -10.07
N ARG A 347 -0.56 19.95 -11.25
CA ARG A 347 0.78 20.21 -11.74
C ARG A 347 0.79 21.51 -12.56
N LEU A 348 1.32 22.56 -11.94
CA LEU A 348 1.40 23.92 -12.49
C LEU A 348 2.77 24.15 -13.11
N GLY A 349 2.80 24.63 -14.35
CA GLY A 349 4.04 24.92 -15.06
C GLY A 349 3.89 24.83 -16.58
N ALA A 350 4.91 25.33 -17.28
CA ALA A 350 5.06 25.23 -18.73
C ALA A 350 6.27 24.36 -19.14
N GLY A 351 7.02 23.83 -18.18
CA GLY A 351 8.12 22.90 -18.44
C GLY A 351 7.67 21.57 -19.06
N ALA A 352 8.62 20.84 -19.67
CA ALA A 352 8.35 19.56 -20.33
C ALA A 352 7.71 18.51 -19.40
N ASP A 353 8.11 18.50 -18.12
CA ASP A 353 7.52 17.62 -17.10
C ASP A 353 6.04 17.96 -16.84
N ALA A 354 5.72 19.25 -16.74
CA ALA A 354 4.34 19.70 -16.60
C ALA A 354 3.49 19.32 -17.83
N GLU A 355 4.03 19.48 -19.04
CA GLU A 355 3.34 19.10 -20.27
C GLU A 355 2.92 17.63 -20.28
N GLN A 356 3.73 16.72 -19.75
CA GLN A 356 3.41 15.29 -19.71
C GLN A 356 2.08 15.03 -18.98
N TRP A 357 1.89 15.67 -17.83
CA TRP A 357 0.66 15.56 -17.03
C TRP A 357 -0.52 16.29 -17.66
N GLN A 358 -0.23 17.33 -18.43
CA GLN A 358 -1.23 18.13 -19.13
C GLN A 358 -1.77 17.41 -20.37
N ARG A 359 -0.92 16.68 -21.11
CA ARG A 359 -1.27 15.99 -22.38
C ARG A 359 -2.48 15.08 -22.26
N LYS A 360 -2.62 14.36 -21.15
CA LYS A 360 -3.72 13.40 -20.93
C LYS A 360 -5.11 14.03 -21.14
N ASN A 361 -5.29 15.29 -20.73
CA ASN A 361 -6.57 15.99 -20.79
C ASN A 361 -6.57 17.17 -21.80
N ASN A 362 -5.54 17.27 -22.65
CA ASN A 362 -5.37 18.38 -23.60
C ASN A 362 -6.07 18.17 -24.96
N GLY A 363 -6.88 17.11 -25.09
CA GLY A 363 -7.63 16.82 -26.31
C GLY A 363 -8.89 17.67 -26.50
N TRP A 364 -9.32 17.84 -27.74
CA TRP A 364 -10.57 18.53 -28.10
C TRP A 364 -11.80 17.89 -27.43
N TRP A 365 -11.78 16.58 -27.20
CA TRP A 365 -12.87 15.87 -26.53
C TRP A 365 -13.05 16.31 -25.08
N HIS A 366 -11.95 16.43 -24.33
CA HIS A 366 -11.98 16.93 -22.96
C HIS A 366 -12.31 18.42 -22.90
N ALA A 367 -11.96 19.20 -23.92
CA ALA A 367 -12.41 20.58 -24.04
C ALA A 367 -13.93 20.69 -24.18
N LEU A 368 -14.55 19.83 -25.01
CA LEU A 368 -16.00 19.76 -25.08
C LEU A 368 -16.60 19.27 -23.75
N GLU A 369 -16.04 18.22 -23.15
CA GLU A 369 -16.52 17.68 -21.88
C GLU A 369 -16.53 18.74 -20.77
N ARG A 370 -15.46 19.55 -20.67
CA ARG A 370 -15.41 20.72 -19.77
C ARG A 370 -16.53 21.72 -20.07
N THR A 371 -16.78 22.01 -21.35
CA THR A 371 -17.84 22.93 -21.76
C THR A 371 -19.22 22.40 -21.39
N LEU A 372 -19.47 21.10 -21.60
CA LEU A 372 -20.72 20.44 -21.23
C LEU A 372 -20.92 20.44 -19.71
N LEU A 373 -19.86 20.20 -18.93
CA LEU A 373 -19.91 20.29 -17.47
C LEU A 373 -20.20 21.73 -16.99
N ASP A 374 -19.67 22.75 -17.68
CA ASP A 374 -19.96 24.15 -17.36
C ASP A 374 -21.40 24.55 -17.72
N ILE A 375 -22.00 23.92 -18.73
CA ILE A 375 -23.43 24.07 -19.06
C ILE A 375 -24.27 23.34 -18.00
N GLU A 376 -23.91 22.11 -17.63
CA GLU A 376 -24.56 21.33 -16.58
C GLU A 376 -24.57 22.12 -15.26
N ASP A 377 -23.42 22.67 -14.83
CA ASP A 377 -23.32 23.42 -13.58
C ASP A 377 -24.15 24.71 -13.60
N ARG A 378 -24.17 25.44 -14.73
CA ARG A 378 -25.03 26.61 -14.92
C ARG A 378 -26.51 26.26 -14.86
N TYR A 379 -26.92 25.21 -15.57
CA TYR A 379 -28.31 24.75 -15.55
C TYR A 379 -28.73 24.34 -14.14
N LEU A 380 -27.95 23.49 -13.49
CA LEU A 380 -28.23 23.02 -12.12
C LEU A 380 -28.25 24.18 -11.12
N SER A 381 -27.39 25.19 -11.27
CA SER A 381 -27.42 26.39 -10.41
C SER A 381 -28.74 27.15 -10.46
N LEU A 382 -29.48 27.06 -11.58
CA LEU A 382 -30.78 27.71 -11.77
C LEU A 382 -31.93 26.83 -11.30
N VAL A 383 -31.91 25.53 -11.62
CA VAL A 383 -33.05 24.62 -11.37
C VAL A 383 -32.98 23.90 -10.03
N SER A 384 -31.78 23.75 -9.45
CA SER A 384 -31.54 23.00 -8.23
C SER A 384 -30.36 23.62 -7.47
N PRO A 385 -30.54 24.83 -6.90
CA PRO A 385 -29.50 25.50 -6.14
C PRO A 385 -29.09 24.65 -4.93
N ASP A 386 -27.81 24.70 -4.58
CA ASP A 386 -27.27 23.96 -3.44
C ASP A 386 -27.80 24.55 -2.13
N ARG A 387 -28.81 23.89 -1.54
CA ARG A 387 -29.46 24.35 -0.31
C ARG A 387 -28.58 24.18 0.93
N SER A 388 -27.47 23.43 0.83
CA SER A 388 -26.57 23.29 1.96
C SER A 388 -25.77 24.57 2.23
N VAL A 389 -25.59 25.43 1.23
CA VAL A 389 -24.68 26.58 1.23
C VAL A 389 -25.37 27.86 1.72
N ASP A 390 -24.69 28.60 2.59
CA ASP A 390 -25.09 29.97 2.91
C ASP A 390 -24.53 30.95 1.87
N SER A 391 -25.42 31.74 1.26
CA SER A 391 -25.05 32.65 0.17
C SER A 391 -24.15 33.79 0.64
N SER A 392 -24.33 34.27 1.88
CA SER A 392 -23.53 35.37 2.43
C SER A 392 -22.10 34.91 2.75
N SER A 393 -21.97 33.73 3.37
CA SER A 393 -20.70 33.05 3.61
C SER A 393 -19.96 32.76 2.31
N LEU A 394 -20.66 32.27 1.28
CA LEU A 394 -20.07 32.00 -0.03
C LEU A 394 -19.56 33.27 -0.71
N GLN A 395 -20.33 34.37 -0.67
CA GLN A 395 -19.92 35.64 -1.24
C GLN A 395 -18.71 36.22 -0.50
N HIS A 396 -18.72 36.15 0.83
CA HIS A 396 -17.59 36.57 1.67
C HIS A 396 -16.34 35.73 1.40
N TYR A 397 -16.49 34.41 1.30
CA TYR A 397 -15.40 33.51 0.92
C TYR A 397 -14.80 33.90 -0.42
N ARG A 398 -15.63 34.03 -1.47
CA ARG A 398 -15.18 34.42 -2.82
C ARG A 398 -14.42 35.75 -2.82
N LYS A 399 -14.92 36.74 -2.08
CA LYS A 399 -14.26 38.05 -1.94
C LYS A 399 -12.90 37.92 -1.23
N THR A 400 -12.86 37.16 -0.14
CA THR A 400 -11.68 37.02 0.71
C THR A 400 -10.60 36.15 0.07
N THR A 401 -10.98 35.16 -0.73
CA THR A 401 -10.06 34.29 -1.50
C THR A 401 -9.86 34.74 -2.94
N ALA A 402 -10.30 35.95 -3.32
CA ALA A 402 -10.05 36.49 -4.66
C ALA A 402 -8.55 36.61 -4.97
N VAL A 403 -7.76 36.90 -3.93
CA VAL A 403 -6.30 36.71 -3.94
C VAL A 403 -6.01 35.42 -3.18
N ALA A 404 -5.36 34.48 -3.84
CA ALA A 404 -4.95 33.20 -3.26
C ALA A 404 -4.13 33.42 -1.98
N THR A 405 -4.28 32.53 -0.99
CA THR A 405 -3.47 32.60 0.23
C THR A 405 -2.06 32.10 -0.08
N PHE A 406 -1.96 31.04 -0.89
CA PHE A 406 -0.71 30.55 -1.41
C PHE A 406 -0.10 31.52 -2.45
N PRO A 407 1.20 31.87 -2.34
CA PRO A 407 1.86 32.85 -3.21
C PRO A 407 2.27 32.26 -4.57
N PHE A 408 1.31 31.82 -5.38
CA PHE A 408 1.56 31.21 -6.69
C PHE A 408 2.56 31.97 -7.59
N PRO A 409 2.55 33.32 -7.69
CA PRO A 409 3.50 34.04 -8.56
C PRO A 409 4.98 33.82 -8.20
N ALA A 410 5.28 33.47 -6.94
CA ALA A 410 6.65 33.15 -6.51
C ALA A 410 7.10 31.73 -6.91
N PHE A 411 6.16 30.88 -7.33
CA PHE A 411 6.38 29.48 -7.65
C PHE A 411 5.70 29.16 -9.00
N PRO A 412 6.30 29.54 -10.14
CA PRO A 412 5.69 29.30 -11.45
C PRO A 412 5.68 27.82 -11.85
N GLU A 413 6.54 27.00 -11.24
CA GLU A 413 6.66 25.55 -11.44
C GLU A 413 6.48 24.85 -10.08
N LEU A 414 5.35 24.19 -9.87
CA LEU A 414 5.10 23.42 -8.63
C LEU A 414 4.07 22.30 -8.81
N TRP A 415 4.10 21.38 -7.85
CA TRP A 415 2.96 20.53 -7.53
C TRP A 415 2.11 21.17 -6.43
N TYR A 416 0.81 21.30 -6.65
CA TYR A 416 -0.11 21.88 -5.67
C TYR A 416 -1.13 20.83 -5.17
N LEU A 417 -1.18 20.57 -3.87
CA LEU A 417 -2.20 19.71 -3.26
C LEU A 417 -3.48 20.51 -3.08
N GLY A 418 -4.46 20.29 -3.95
CA GLY A 418 -5.72 21.02 -3.95
C GLY A 418 -6.75 20.50 -2.94
N GLN A 419 -6.74 19.21 -2.61
CA GLN A 419 -7.59 18.63 -1.57
C GLN A 419 -7.06 17.26 -1.13
N LEU A 420 -7.22 16.95 0.16
CA LEU A 420 -6.96 15.65 0.76
C LEU A 420 -8.15 15.24 1.62
N ALA A 421 -8.63 14.00 1.47
CA ALA A 421 -9.67 13.44 2.31
C ALA A 421 -9.38 11.98 2.63
N VAL A 422 -9.67 11.57 3.87
CA VAL A 422 -9.57 10.19 4.33
C VAL A 422 -10.87 9.84 5.02
N ASP A 423 -11.42 8.66 4.69
CA ASP A 423 -12.61 8.10 5.32
C ASP A 423 -12.48 8.22 6.85
N PRO A 424 -13.42 8.88 7.56
CA PRO A 424 -13.38 9.07 9.01
C PRO A 424 -13.09 7.80 9.81
N ALA A 425 -13.65 6.64 9.39
CA ALA A 425 -13.43 5.36 10.06
C ALA A 425 -12.01 4.79 9.87
N HIS A 426 -11.27 5.33 8.90
CA HIS A 426 -9.94 4.90 8.48
C HIS A 426 -8.86 5.98 8.69
N GLN A 427 -9.21 7.10 9.33
CA GLN A 427 -8.25 8.13 9.73
C GLN A 427 -7.26 7.61 10.77
N ARG A 428 -6.11 8.31 10.90
CA ARG A 428 -5.00 7.96 11.81
C ARG A 428 -4.36 6.59 11.54
N ARG A 429 -4.58 6.00 10.36
CA ARG A 429 -3.93 4.77 9.88
C ARG A 429 -2.80 5.02 8.88
N GLY A 430 -2.37 6.28 8.72
CA GLY A 430 -1.29 6.67 7.78
C GLY A 430 -1.72 6.90 6.33
N ILE A 431 -2.99 6.69 5.97
CA ILE A 431 -3.51 6.87 4.60
C ILE A 431 -3.26 8.28 4.06
N GLY A 432 -3.62 9.31 4.84
CA GLY A 432 -3.43 10.70 4.43
C GLY A 432 -1.97 11.05 4.20
N ARG A 433 -1.06 10.51 5.02
CA ARG A 433 0.38 10.67 4.85
C ARG A 433 0.87 10.03 3.54
N GLN A 434 0.45 8.79 3.24
CA GLN A 434 0.81 8.11 2.00
C GLN A 434 0.36 8.89 0.76
N LEU A 435 -0.86 9.46 0.79
CA LEU A 435 -1.38 10.27 -0.31
C LEU A 435 -0.56 11.55 -0.52
N VAL A 436 -0.13 12.22 0.56
CA VAL A 436 0.75 13.40 0.49
C VAL A 436 2.13 13.03 -0.06
N GLU A 437 2.71 11.93 0.45
CA GLU A 437 4.00 11.42 0.02
C GLU A 437 4.03 11.10 -1.48
N TRP A 438 2.92 10.59 -2.05
CA TRP A 438 2.81 10.38 -3.50
C TRP A 438 3.06 11.66 -4.32
N GLY A 439 2.52 12.81 -3.89
CA GLY A 439 2.74 14.08 -4.59
C GLY A 439 4.13 14.64 -4.37
N LEU A 440 4.68 14.49 -3.16
CA LEU A 440 6.09 14.82 -2.89
C LEU A 440 7.05 14.03 -3.78
N GLN A 441 6.72 12.77 -4.09
CA GLN A 441 7.51 11.95 -5.02
C GLN A 441 7.53 12.52 -6.44
N GLN A 442 6.39 12.98 -6.95
CA GLN A 442 6.34 13.59 -8.29
C GLN A 442 7.18 14.87 -8.33
N ALA A 443 7.02 15.71 -7.31
CA ALA A 443 7.77 16.94 -7.19
C ALA A 443 9.30 16.69 -7.08
N GLN A 444 9.71 15.65 -6.36
CA GLN A 444 11.12 15.25 -6.24
C GLN A 444 11.73 14.82 -7.58
N ARG A 445 10.99 14.08 -8.40
CA ARG A 445 11.45 13.65 -9.73
C ARG A 445 11.64 14.83 -10.68
N GLU A 446 10.78 15.83 -10.54
CA GLU A 446 10.74 17.00 -11.41
C GLU A 446 11.51 18.20 -10.83
N HIS A 447 12.12 18.03 -9.65
CA HIS A 447 12.85 19.08 -8.94
C HIS A 447 12.06 20.39 -8.71
N VAL A 448 10.76 20.28 -8.45
CA VAL A 448 9.88 21.43 -8.18
C VAL A 448 9.35 21.44 -6.74
N CYS A 449 8.88 22.59 -6.27
CA CYS A 449 8.34 22.71 -4.92
C CYS A 449 6.94 22.05 -4.81
N VAL A 450 6.48 21.85 -3.58
CA VAL A 450 5.09 21.46 -3.30
C VAL A 450 4.37 22.51 -2.47
N GLY A 451 3.24 22.98 -2.97
CA GLY A 451 2.37 23.94 -2.28
C GLY A 451 1.05 23.31 -1.83
N LEU A 452 0.48 23.83 -0.75
CA LEU A 452 -0.87 23.47 -0.31
C LEU A 452 -1.49 24.56 0.56
N GLU A 453 -2.80 24.48 0.74
CA GLU A 453 -3.56 25.23 1.74
C GLU A 453 -4.25 24.25 2.71
N ALA A 454 -4.06 24.45 4.00
CA ALA A 454 -4.59 23.58 5.06
C ALA A 454 -5.44 24.37 6.07
N GLY A 455 -6.55 23.79 6.50
CA GLY A 455 -7.27 24.25 7.68
C GLY A 455 -6.56 23.89 8.98
N SER A 456 -7.03 24.45 10.09
CA SER A 456 -6.43 24.29 11.42
C SER A 456 -6.18 22.84 11.82
N LYS A 457 -7.15 21.95 11.59
CA LYS A 457 -7.08 20.51 11.92
C LYS A 457 -6.10 19.73 11.04
N GLY A 458 -5.91 20.16 9.79
CA GLY A 458 -5.06 19.47 8.80
C GLY A 458 -3.57 19.83 8.88
N ALA A 459 -3.25 21.06 9.29
CA ALA A 459 -1.89 21.60 9.29
C ALA A 459 -0.85 20.70 9.98
N GLY A 460 -1.22 20.10 11.13
CA GLY A 460 -0.30 19.26 11.90
C GLY A 460 0.17 17.98 11.20
N LEU A 461 -0.55 17.49 10.17
CA LEU A 461 -0.05 16.42 9.31
C LEU A 461 1.12 16.92 8.44
N TYR A 462 0.94 18.07 7.80
CA TYR A 462 1.89 18.63 6.84
C TYR A 462 3.16 19.15 7.53
N GLU A 463 3.03 19.77 8.71
CA GLU A 463 4.18 20.18 9.53
C GLU A 463 5.08 18.99 9.90
N LYS A 464 4.48 17.85 10.28
CA LYS A 464 5.22 16.61 10.59
C LYS A 464 5.92 16.01 9.37
N ILE A 465 5.42 16.28 8.17
CA ILE A 465 6.02 15.85 6.91
C ILE A 465 7.18 16.78 6.51
N GLY A 466 7.19 18.03 7.01
CA GLY A 466 8.23 19.02 6.76
C GLY A 466 7.77 20.23 5.94
N PHE A 467 6.46 20.39 5.71
CA PHE A 467 5.94 21.62 5.12
C PHE A 467 6.12 22.79 6.08
N GLN A 468 6.52 23.93 5.54
CA GLN A 468 6.72 25.18 6.26
C GLN A 468 5.57 26.14 5.97
N LEU A 469 5.13 26.87 6.98
CA LEU A 469 4.12 27.91 6.83
C LEU A 469 4.69 29.08 6.02
N VAL A 470 4.01 29.48 4.95
CA VAL A 470 4.42 30.63 4.11
C VAL A 470 3.45 31.80 4.18
N ASN A 471 2.16 31.53 4.44
CA ASN A 471 1.17 32.58 4.62
C ASN A 471 -0.02 32.05 5.44
N THR A 472 -0.77 32.95 6.07
CA THR A 472 -2.00 32.61 6.78
C THR A 472 -3.07 33.64 6.46
N LYS A 473 -4.31 33.20 6.28
CA LYS A 473 -5.47 34.06 6.07
C LYS A 473 -6.63 33.57 6.92
N GLU A 474 -7.17 34.46 7.74
CA GLU A 474 -8.41 34.23 8.47
C GLU A 474 -9.59 34.62 7.56
N LEU A 475 -10.53 33.69 7.36
CA LEU A 475 -11.70 33.92 6.52
C LEU A 475 -12.85 34.52 7.32
N THR A 476 -13.05 34.01 8.53
CA THR A 476 -13.99 34.49 9.54
C THR A 476 -13.48 34.02 10.90
N THR A 477 -14.10 34.48 11.99
CA THR A 477 -13.69 34.15 13.36
C THR A 477 -13.56 32.63 13.55
N GLY A 478 -12.33 32.17 13.76
CA GLY A 478 -12.02 30.76 14.01
C GLY A 478 -11.87 29.88 12.76
N VAL A 479 -11.99 30.43 11.54
CA VAL A 479 -11.75 29.71 10.28
C VAL A 479 -10.49 30.26 9.61
N ILE A 480 -9.38 29.53 9.75
CA ILE A 480 -8.06 29.94 9.31
C ILE A 480 -7.55 29.00 8.22
N ILE A 481 -7.06 29.57 7.12
CA ILE A 481 -6.33 28.87 6.07
C ILE A 481 -4.84 29.16 6.22
N ARG A 482 -4.03 28.10 6.24
CA ARG A 482 -2.57 28.15 6.28
C ARG A 482 -2.03 27.69 4.93
N ALA A 483 -1.39 28.59 4.20
CA ALA A 483 -0.63 28.24 3.01
C ALA A 483 0.73 27.69 3.45
N MET A 484 1.09 26.52 2.94
CA MET A 484 2.29 25.81 3.33
C MET A 484 3.09 25.35 2.11
N LEU A 485 4.41 25.39 2.22
CA LEU A 485 5.36 25.05 1.17
C LEU A 485 6.32 23.95 1.64
N TYR A 486 6.59 23.00 0.77
CA TYR A 486 7.67 22.03 0.92
C TYR A 486 8.71 22.28 -0.18
N THR A 487 9.92 22.65 0.23
CA THR A 487 11.05 22.88 -0.68
C THR A 487 11.86 21.61 -0.84
N ILE A 488 12.25 21.30 -2.07
CA ILE A 488 13.10 20.15 -2.37
C ILE A 488 14.56 20.59 -2.29
N SER A 489 15.33 19.92 -1.43
CA SER A 489 16.77 20.16 -1.35
C SER A 489 17.44 19.68 -2.64
N VAL A 490 17.80 20.61 -3.52
CA VAL A 490 18.66 20.33 -4.67
C VAL A 490 20.10 20.20 -4.13
N PRO A 491 20.83 19.08 -4.37
CA PRO A 491 22.26 19.07 -4.11
C PRO A 491 22.89 20.15 -4.99
N MET A 492 23.52 21.15 -4.38
CA MET A 492 24.35 22.07 -5.14
C MET A 492 25.38 21.25 -5.92
N ALA A 493 25.38 21.36 -7.24
CA ALA A 493 26.49 20.87 -8.05
C ALA A 493 27.77 21.51 -7.49
N ALA A 494 28.69 20.67 -7.01
CA ALA A 494 30.02 21.13 -6.66
C ALA A 494 30.66 21.68 -7.93
N SER A 495 30.90 22.99 -7.94
CA SER A 495 31.60 23.73 -8.98
C SER A 495 33.05 23.28 -9.14
#